data_AF-K1USA9-F1
#
_entry.id   AF-K1USA9-F1
#
_cell.length_a   1.000
_cell.length_b   1.000
_cell.length_c   1.000
_cell.angle_alpha   90.00
_cell.angle_beta   90.00
_cell.angle_gamma   90.00
#
_symmetry.space_group_name_H-M   'P 1'
#
loop_
_entity.id
_entity.type
_entity.pdbx_description
1 polymer ?
#
loop_
_entity_poly.entity_id
_entity_poly.type
_entity_poly.pdbx_seq_one_letter_code
_entity_poly.pdbx_strand_id
1 'polypeptide(L)'
;LCESVSARLREYGFICRTVQLGIRDNELEWIERQGKLEIPNRTAKSIFELSFALYKKHANGRPVRSLSVRACDLEPVDFYAAFPAA
;
A
#
# COMPACT_ATOMS: atom_id res chain seq x y z
N LEU A 1 7.73 -7.55 -0.43
CA LEU A 1 6.30 -7.28 -0.70
C LEU A 1 6.06 -5.83 -1.16
N CYS A 2 6.32 -4.82 -0.34
CA CYS A 2 6.14 -3.40 -0.72
C CYS A 2 6.95 -2.99 -1.96
N GLU A 3 8.19 -3.47 -2.08
CA GLU A 3 9.02 -3.26 -3.28
C GLU A 3 8.38 -3.85 -4.54
N SER A 4 7.79 -5.04 -4.43
CA SER A 4 7.10 -5.71 -5.55
C SER A 4 5.82 -4.99 -5.97
N VAL A 5 5.12 -4.35 -5.02
CA VAL A 5 3.97 -3.48 -5.30
C VAL A 5 4.45 -2.18 -5.98
N SER A 6 5.48 -1.54 -5.42
CA SER A 6 6.11 -0.33 -5.99
C SER A 6 6.62 -0.55 -7.41
N ALA A 7 7.26 -1.70 -7.68
CA ALA A 7 7.75 -2.08 -9.00
C ALA A 7 6.59 -2.19 -10.00
N ARG A 8 5.49 -2.85 -9.64
CA ARG A 8 4.29 -2.95 -10.49
C ARG A 8 3.63 -1.60 -10.74
N LEU A 9 3.45 -0.78 -9.71
CA LEU A 9 2.95 0.59 -9.88
C LEU A 9 3.82 1.39 -10.86
N ARG A 10 5.13 1.15 -10.86
CA ARG A 10 6.05 1.78 -11.80
C ARG A 10 5.93 1.25 -13.22
N GLU A 11 5.89 -0.07 -13.37
CA GLU A 11 5.71 -0.76 -14.65
C GLU A 11 4.43 -0.29 -15.37
N TYR A 12 3.33 -0.12 -14.63
CA TYR A 12 2.04 0.29 -15.19
C TYR A 12 1.78 1.80 -15.15
N GLY A 13 2.74 2.63 -14.72
CA GLY A 13 2.57 4.09 -14.75
C GLY A 13 1.59 4.69 -13.73
N PHE A 14 1.41 4.03 -12.57
CA PHE A 14 0.51 4.48 -11.51
C PHE A 14 1.24 4.97 -10.24
N ILE A 15 0.59 5.85 -9.50
CA ILE A 15 0.79 6.09 -8.06
C ILE A 15 -0.44 5.64 -7.29
N CYS A 16 -0.37 5.59 -5.96
CA CYS A 16 -1.50 5.24 -5.11
C CYS A 16 -1.68 6.23 -3.97
N ARG A 17 -2.94 6.48 -3.60
CA ARG A 17 -3.30 7.26 -2.42
C ARG A 17 -3.53 6.38 -1.20
N THR A 18 -3.96 5.13 -1.39
CA THR A 18 -4.36 4.24 -0.30
C THR A 18 -3.52 2.96 -0.30
N VAL A 19 -3.13 2.51 0.89
CA VAL A 19 -2.45 1.23 1.10
C VAL A 19 -3.29 0.36 2.02
N GLN A 20 -3.55 -0.87 1.60
CA GLN A 20 -4.26 -1.89 2.36
C GLN A 20 -3.28 -2.99 2.80
N LEU A 21 -3.38 -3.37 4.07
CA LEU A 21 -2.70 -4.49 4.70
C LEU A 21 -3.71 -5.60 5.01
N GLY A 22 -3.42 -6.82 4.58
CA GLY A 22 -4.10 -8.03 5.04
C GLY A 22 -3.20 -8.79 6.02
N ILE A 23 -3.76 -9.23 7.14
CA ILE A 23 -3.09 -10.02 8.17
C ILE A 23 -3.87 -11.33 8.35
N ARG A 24 -3.17 -12.45 8.19
CA ARG A 24 -3.69 -13.77 8.53
C ARG A 24 -2.93 -14.37 9.70
N ASP A 25 -3.63 -14.85 10.71
CA ASP A 25 -3.01 -15.55 11.83
C ASP A 25 -2.95 -17.08 11.62
N ASN A 26 -2.42 -17.78 12.61
CA ASN A 26 -2.30 -19.23 12.67
C ASN A 26 -3.65 -19.96 12.86
N GLU A 27 -4.69 -19.27 13.31
CA GLU A 27 -6.07 -19.79 13.38
C GLU A 27 -6.82 -19.58 12.05
N LEU A 28 -6.13 -19.06 11.02
CA LEU A 28 -6.65 -18.76 9.70
C LEU A 28 -7.59 -17.54 9.65
N GLU A 29 -7.74 -16.83 10.76
CA GLU A 29 -8.51 -15.59 10.83
C GLU A 29 -7.84 -14.52 9.96
N TRP A 30 -8.65 -13.82 9.18
CA TRP A 30 -8.21 -12.82 8.21
C TRP A 30 -8.79 -11.47 8.54
N ILE A 31 -7.91 -10.47 8.68
CA ILE A 31 -8.31 -9.08 8.84
C ILE A 31 -7.65 -8.19 7.79
N GLU A 32 -8.40 -7.20 7.31
CA GLU A 32 -7.90 -6.17 6.40
C GLU A 32 -8.02 -4.80 7.02
N ARG A 33 -6.98 -3.99 6.84
CA ARG A 33 -6.94 -2.59 7.29
C ARG A 33 -6.33 -1.76 6.20
N GLN A 34 -6.82 -0.53 6.06
CA GLN A 34 -6.32 0.40 5.06
C GLN A 34 -6.05 1.76 5.69
N GLY A 35 -5.14 2.50 5.05
CA GLY A 35 -4.84 3.88 5.40
C GLY A 35 -4.51 4.68 4.14
N LYS A 36 -4.50 6.00 4.28
CA LYS A 36 -4.17 6.93 3.20
C LYS A 36 -2.77 7.49 3.39
N LEU A 37 -2.04 7.64 2.30
CA LEU A 37 -0.82 8.43 2.23
C LEU A 37 -1.18 9.92 2.20
N GLU A 38 -0.40 10.74 2.90
CA GLU A 38 -0.57 12.20 2.91
C GLU A 38 -0.44 12.81 1.52
N ILE A 39 0.47 12.27 0.70
CA ILE A 39 0.68 12.62 -0.70
C ILE A 39 0.67 11.32 -1.52
N PRO A 40 -0.13 11.22 -2.60
CA PRO A 40 -0.14 10.03 -3.46
C PRO A 40 1.26 9.78 -3.99
N ASN A 41 1.76 8.56 -3.83
CA ASN A 41 3.05 8.16 -4.37
C ASN A 41 3.11 6.64 -4.55
N ARG A 42 4.26 6.15 -5.01
CA ARG A 42 4.51 4.72 -5.25
C ARG A 42 5.79 4.22 -4.63
N THR A 43 6.38 4.96 -3.68
CA THR A 43 7.68 4.58 -3.13
C THR A 43 7.53 3.36 -2.23
N ALA A 44 8.44 2.40 -2.34
CA ALA A 44 8.41 1.21 -1.49
C ALA A 44 8.46 1.57 0.00
N LYS A 45 9.19 2.64 0.35
CA LYS A 45 9.29 3.19 1.70
C LYS A 45 7.94 3.66 2.23
N SER A 46 7.24 4.55 1.51
CA SER A 46 5.92 5.04 1.97
C SER A 46 4.89 3.92 2.10
N ILE A 47 4.88 2.97 1.15
CA ILE A 47 4.01 1.80 1.19
C ILE A 47 4.32 0.94 2.43
N PHE A 48 5.61 0.72 2.73
CA PHE A 48 6.05 -0.02 3.91
C PHE A 48 5.69 0.68 5.20
N GLU A 49 5.99 1.97 5.35
CA GLU A 49 5.74 2.73 6.58
C GLU A 49 4.25 2.71 6.95
N LEU A 50 3.37 2.94 5.96
CA LEU A 50 1.94 2.89 6.18
C LEU A 50 1.45 1.47 6.49
N SER A 51 1.90 0.46 5.73
CA SER A 51 1.57 -0.95 6.01
C SER A 51 2.02 -1.36 7.41
N PHE A 52 3.22 -0.96 7.82
CA PHE A 52 3.77 -1.30 9.12
C PHE A 52 3.06 -0.56 10.27
N ALA A 53 2.64 0.69 10.05
CA ALA A 53 1.80 1.40 11.00
C ALA A 53 0.44 0.70 11.19
N LEU A 54 -0.21 0.25 10.11
CA LEU A 54 -1.44 -0.54 10.17
C LEU A 54 -1.21 -1.86 10.92
N TYR A 55 -0.10 -2.55 10.65
CA TYR A 55 0.26 -3.78 11.34
C TYR A 55 0.39 -3.55 12.86
N LYS A 56 1.21 -2.58 13.28
CA LYS A 56 1.40 -2.27 14.71
C LYS A 56 0.10 -1.92 15.42
N LYS A 57 -0.83 -1.26 14.73
CA LYS A 57 -2.12 -0.84 15.30
C LYS A 57 -3.14 -1.97 15.41
N HIS A 58 -3.08 -2.96 14.51
CA HIS A 58 -4.18 -3.92 14.32
C HIS A 58 -3.78 -5.39 14.42
N ALA A 59 -2.49 -5.72 14.54
CA ALA A 59 -2.06 -7.08 14.83
C ALA A 59 -2.66 -7.54 16.17
N ASN A 60 -3.23 -8.74 16.18
CA ASN A 60 -3.91 -9.32 17.34
C ASN A 60 -2.96 -10.02 18.33
N GLY A 61 -1.64 -9.88 18.15
CA GLY A 61 -0.61 -10.51 18.98
C GLY A 61 -0.39 -12.01 18.72
N ARG A 62 -1.19 -12.64 17.85
CA ARG A 62 -1.03 -14.04 17.48
C ARG A 62 0.06 -14.23 16.42
N PRO A 63 0.65 -15.45 16.30
CA PRO A 63 1.60 -15.74 15.24
C PRO A 63 1.01 -15.47 13.86
N VAL A 64 1.71 -14.67 13.07
CA VAL A 64 1.30 -14.31 11.71
C VAL A 64 1.63 -15.47 10.78
N ARG A 65 0.62 -15.98 10.08
CA ARG A 65 0.77 -17.00 9.04
C ARG A 65 1.09 -16.38 7.67
N SER A 66 0.48 -15.25 7.33
CA SER A 66 0.73 -14.55 6.07
C SER A 66 0.35 -13.07 6.13
N LEU A 67 1.02 -12.26 5.31
CA LEU A 67 0.73 -10.83 5.12
C LEU A 67 0.49 -10.53 3.64
N SER A 68 -0.41 -9.59 3.36
CA SER A 68 -0.60 -9.02 2.02
C SER A 68 -0.55 -7.50 2.06
N VAL A 69 -0.05 -6.87 1.00
CA VAL A 69 -0.02 -5.42 0.82
C VAL A 69 -0.58 -5.13 -0.56
N ARG A 70 -1.53 -4.21 -0.62
CA ARG A 70 -2.21 -3.79 -1.85
C ARG A 70 -2.19 -2.27 -1.94
N ALA A 71 -1.88 -1.76 -3.13
CA ALA A 71 -2.09 -0.37 -3.47
C ALA A 71 -3.53 -0.20 -3.98
N CYS A 72 -4.24 0.77 -3.44
CA CYS A 72 -5.62 1.14 -3.78
C CYS A 72 -5.66 2.63 -4.15
N ASP A 73 -6.79 3.09 -4.70
CA ASP A 73 -6.97 4.47 -5.16
C ASP A 73 -5.81 4.87 -6.09
N LEU A 74 -5.71 4.15 -7.21
CA LEU A 74 -4.62 4.33 -8.17
C LEU A 74 -4.88 5.56 -9.05
N GLU A 75 -3.83 6.36 -9.24
CA GLU A 75 -3.85 7.55 -10.08
C GLU A 75 -2.75 7.42 -11.15
N PRO A 76 -3.04 7.66 -12.45
CA PRO A 76 -2.03 7.67 -13.50
C PRO A 76 -1.00 8.79 -13.26
N VAL A 77 0.28 8.51 -13.49
CA VAL A 77 1.34 9.53 -13.38
C VAL A 77 1.16 10.65 -14.41
N ASP A 78 0.58 10.34 -15.58
CA ASP A 78 0.37 11.29 -16.68
C ASP A 78 -0.61 12.42 -16.36
N PHE A 79 -1.40 12.31 -15.28
CA PHE A 79 -2.29 13.39 -14.85
C PHE A 79 -1.52 14.66 -14.42
N TYR A 80 -0.22 14.54 -14.10
CA TYR A 80 0.65 15.69 -13.84
C TYR A 80 1.32 16.28 -15.09
N ALA A 81 1.24 15.61 -16.25
CA ALA A 81 1.86 16.08 -17.50
C ALA A 81 0.89 16.89 -18.40
N ALA A 82 -0.39 16.97 -18.04
CA ALA A 82 -1.43 17.59 -18.86
C ALA A 82 -1.66 19.10 -18.60
N PHE A 83 -0.91 19.73 -17.70
CA PHE A 83 -0.82 21.19 -17.66
C PHE A 83 0.41 21.62 -18.45
N PRO A 84 0.27 22.05 -19.72
CA PRO A 84 1.33 22.85 -20.33
C PRO A 84 1.47 24.10 -19.46
N ALA A 85 2.69 24.37 -19.00
CA ALA A 85 3.01 25.64 -18.36
C ALA A 85 2.52 26.77 -19.27
N ALA A 86 1.53 27.53 -18.80
CA ALA A 86 1.06 28.76 -19.41
C ALA A 86 1.98 29.92 -19.03
#